data_AF-A0A1G6H0U6-F1
#
_entry.id   AF-A0A1G6H0U6-F1
#
_cell.length_a   1.000
_cell.length_b   1.000
_cell.length_c   1.000
_cell.angle_alpha   90.00
_cell.angle_beta   90.00
_cell.angle_gamma   90.00
#
_symmetry.space_group_name_H-M   'P 1'
#
loop_
_entity.id
_entity.type
_entity.pdbx_description
1 polymer ?
#
loop_
_entity_poly.entity_id
_entity_poly.type
_entity_poly.pdbx_seq_one_letter_code
_entity_poly.pdbx_strand_id
1 'polypeptide(L)'
;MTIALVLVIVITAAGLGLLSYLVIAGPDPTRSRALGNLTRGLADRAGAGRQQGGLSRGLSPGAVGTRWVPQGELRLLDRLLSEAGRPAAWPLERVVAVKLWSTVIAIVLMLLYVVQAPTGRTVVLGFLMVALVYAAPEIRLYGIGVERRETMGRELADILDQMSIAVEAGLGFEAALVRVSQNSDGVLSGELRRTVQDMQVGQPRREAYLALGERTKVPTLRRFIRTIIQAEESGLALTEVLRTQAAEMRLVRRQTAEEKAQRIPVKVIFPLVFCIMPIVFIVILGPVALNIIDAFR
;
A
#
# COMPACT_ATOMS: atom_id res chain seq x y z
N MET A 1 31.69 -23.93 -19.12
CA MET A 1 30.23 -23.80 -19.37
C MET A 1 29.43 -23.62 -18.08
N THR A 2 29.79 -24.29 -16.97
CA THR A 2 29.10 -24.18 -15.67
C THR A 2 29.35 -22.84 -14.93
N ILE A 3 30.58 -22.33 -14.93
CA ILE A 3 30.94 -21.09 -14.22
C ILE A 3 30.25 -19.85 -14.83
N ALA A 4 30.17 -19.77 -16.16
CA ALA A 4 29.48 -18.67 -16.86
C ALA A 4 27.98 -18.64 -16.55
N LEU A 5 27.35 -19.82 -16.44
CA LEU A 5 25.93 -19.95 -16.14
C LEU A 5 25.63 -19.58 -14.68
N VAL A 6 26.51 -19.96 -13.74
CA VAL A 6 26.43 -19.53 -12.33
C VAL A 6 26.61 -18.02 -12.20
N LEU A 7 27.56 -17.43 -12.93
CA LEU A 7 27.84 -16.00 -12.88
C LEU A 7 26.67 -15.17 -13.42
N VAL A 8 25.99 -15.65 -14.47
CA VAL A 8 24.77 -15.03 -14.99
C VAL A 8 23.60 -15.16 -14.02
N ILE A 9 23.43 -16.31 -13.34
CA ILE A 9 22.40 -16.49 -12.30
C ILE A 9 22.65 -15.54 -11.12
N VAL A 10 23.91 -15.37 -10.71
CA VAL A 10 24.28 -14.47 -9.62
C VAL A 10 24.08 -13.01 -10.03
N ILE A 11 24.42 -12.61 -11.26
CA ILE A 11 24.22 -11.24 -11.75
C ILE A 11 22.72 -10.94 -11.96
N THR A 12 21.94 -11.91 -12.43
CA THR A 12 20.48 -11.76 -12.55
C THR A 12 19.79 -11.74 -11.19
N ALA A 13 20.21 -12.57 -10.24
CA ALA A 13 19.71 -12.54 -8.86
C ALA A 13 20.11 -11.25 -8.12
N ALA A 14 21.33 -10.76 -8.32
CA ALA A 14 21.80 -9.49 -7.79
C ALA A 14 21.12 -8.30 -8.47
N GLY A 15 20.87 -8.38 -9.78
CA GLY A 15 20.14 -7.39 -10.56
C GLY A 15 18.68 -7.30 -10.14
N LEU A 16 17.96 -8.42 -10.07
CA LEU A 16 16.61 -8.52 -9.52
C LEU A 16 16.56 -8.14 -8.04
N GLY A 17 17.60 -8.46 -7.27
CA GLY A 17 17.78 -8.04 -5.88
C GLY A 17 17.95 -6.52 -5.74
N LEU A 18 18.73 -5.89 -6.61
CA LEU A 18 18.94 -4.44 -6.62
C LEU A 18 17.72 -3.69 -7.16
N LEU A 19 17.04 -4.25 -8.16
CA LEU A 19 15.82 -3.68 -8.74
C LEU A 19 14.65 -3.85 -7.79
N SER A 20 14.51 -5.02 -7.13
CA SER A 20 13.58 -5.19 -6.03
C SER A 20 13.95 -4.30 -4.85
N TYR A 21 15.23 -4.11 -4.52
CA TYR A 21 15.66 -3.15 -3.50
C TYR A 21 15.31 -1.71 -3.88
N LEU A 22 15.45 -1.28 -5.15
CA LEU A 22 15.05 0.06 -5.59
C LEU A 22 13.53 0.23 -5.71
N VAL A 23 12.80 -0.85 -5.97
CA VAL A 23 11.33 -0.88 -6.01
C VAL A 23 10.72 -1.00 -4.60
N ILE A 24 11.43 -1.63 -3.66
CA ILE A 24 10.98 -1.91 -2.30
C ILE A 24 11.46 -0.83 -1.33
N ALA A 25 12.72 -0.38 -1.45
CA ALA A 25 13.25 0.78 -0.74
C ALA A 25 12.71 2.07 -1.40
N GLY A 26 11.43 2.35 -1.14
CA GLY A 26 10.95 3.72 -1.21
C GLY A 26 11.84 4.57 -0.31
N PRO A 27 12.26 5.79 -0.74
CA PRO A 27 13.09 6.64 0.09
C PRO A 27 12.38 6.87 1.42
N ASP A 28 13.07 6.50 2.49
CA ASP A 28 12.60 6.59 3.88
C ASP A 28 11.88 7.94 4.10
N PRO A 29 10.60 7.96 4.49
CA PRO A 29 9.86 9.21 4.69
C PRO A 29 10.50 10.09 5.78
N THR A 30 11.26 9.47 6.69
CA THR A 30 12.13 10.11 7.70
C THR A 30 13.30 10.85 7.06
N ARG A 31 13.95 10.28 6.02
CA ARG A 31 15.10 10.89 5.32
C ARG A 31 14.68 12.11 4.51
N SER A 32 13.52 12.07 3.85
CA SER A 32 12.99 13.24 3.12
C SER A 32 12.54 14.37 4.06
N ARG A 33 11.99 14.04 5.24
CA ARG A 33 11.68 15.04 6.28
C ARG A 33 12.94 15.64 6.90
N ALA A 34 13.97 14.82 7.14
CA ALA A 34 15.27 15.29 7.64
C ALA A 34 15.97 16.20 6.63
N LEU A 35 16.00 15.82 5.34
CA LEU A 35 16.55 16.66 4.27
C LEU A 35 15.72 17.94 4.05
N GLY A 36 14.40 17.86 4.17
CA GLY A 36 13.51 19.04 4.14
C GLY A 36 13.81 20.02 5.28
N ASN A 37 14.05 19.53 6.49
CA ASN A 37 14.40 20.37 7.64
C ASN A 37 15.81 20.97 7.52
N LEU A 38 16.78 20.20 7.00
CA LEU A 38 18.15 20.66 6.75
C LEU A 38 18.20 21.71 5.62
N THR A 39 17.41 21.50 4.56
CA THR A 39 17.31 22.46 3.45
C THR A 39 16.52 23.70 3.83
N ARG A 40 15.54 23.62 4.74
CA ARG A 40 14.84 24.80 5.28
C ARG A 40 15.81 25.71 6.05
N GLY A 41 16.69 25.15 6.87
CA GLY A 41 17.75 25.91 7.57
C GLY A 41 18.84 26.48 6.64
N LEU A 42 19.09 25.85 5.48
CA LEU A 42 19.97 26.38 4.44
C LEU A 42 19.28 27.42 3.55
N ALA A 43 17.97 27.28 3.31
CA ALA A 43 17.13 28.19 2.55
C ALA A 43 16.88 29.50 3.31
N ASP A 44 16.72 29.46 4.64
CA ASP A 44 16.65 30.68 5.46
C ASP A 44 17.97 31.46 5.45
N ARG A 45 19.11 30.77 5.32
CA ARG A 45 20.43 31.42 5.14
C ARG A 45 20.66 31.92 3.72
N ALA A 46 20.08 31.26 2.71
CA ALA A 46 20.16 31.70 1.31
C ALA A 46 19.13 32.79 0.95
N GLY A 47 18.03 32.88 1.72
CA GLY A 47 16.92 33.82 1.51
C GLY A 47 17.23 35.29 1.84
N ALA A 48 18.37 35.58 2.45
CA ALA A 48 18.84 36.95 2.67
C ALA A 48 19.49 37.59 1.41
N GLY A 49 19.63 36.86 0.31
CA GLY A 49 20.25 37.39 -0.91
C GLY A 49 19.77 36.72 -2.18
N ARG A 50 18.78 37.36 -2.84
CA ARG A 50 18.42 37.32 -4.28
C ARG A 50 17.00 36.85 -4.57
N GLN A 51 16.21 37.89 -4.82
CA GLN A 51 15.07 37.99 -5.72
C GLN A 51 15.36 37.36 -7.10
N GLN A 52 14.37 36.59 -7.60
CA GLN A 52 14.07 36.24 -9.00
C GLN A 52 15.11 35.47 -9.84
N GLY A 53 14.62 34.39 -10.47
CA GLY A 53 15.27 33.75 -11.61
C GLY A 53 14.88 32.28 -11.75
N GLY A 54 13.93 31.97 -12.62
CA GLY A 54 13.58 30.60 -12.95
C GLY A 54 14.76 29.84 -13.54
N LEU A 55 14.85 28.53 -13.27
CA LEU A 55 15.58 27.50 -14.04
C LEU A 55 15.61 26.18 -13.23
N SER A 56 14.46 25.56 -13.00
CA SER A 56 14.39 24.14 -12.63
C SER A 56 13.46 23.36 -13.56
N ARG A 57 13.50 23.68 -14.86
CA ARG A 57 13.28 22.69 -15.92
C ARG A 57 14.55 21.87 -16.12
N GLY A 58 15.04 21.26 -15.04
CA GLY A 58 16.02 20.18 -15.17
C GLY A 58 15.26 18.98 -15.70
N LEU A 59 15.67 18.45 -16.86
CA LEU A 59 15.09 17.27 -17.48
C LEU A 59 14.88 16.17 -16.44
N SER A 60 13.63 15.96 -16.01
CA SER A 60 13.30 14.77 -15.23
C SER A 60 13.40 13.57 -16.18
N PRO A 61 14.07 12.47 -15.79
CA PRO A 61 14.09 11.23 -16.58
C PRO A 61 12.70 10.65 -16.89
N GLY A 62 11.63 11.22 -16.31
CA GLY A 62 10.24 10.80 -16.48
C GLY A 62 9.52 11.41 -17.68
N ALA A 63 9.98 12.54 -18.22
CA ALA A 63 9.33 13.20 -19.36
C ALA A 63 9.43 12.40 -20.67
N VAL A 64 10.41 11.49 -20.77
CA VAL A 64 10.61 10.63 -21.94
C VAL A 64 9.71 9.40 -21.91
N GLY A 65 9.32 8.92 -20.72
CA GLY A 65 8.60 7.64 -20.56
C GLY A 65 7.11 7.70 -20.88
N THR A 66 6.43 8.82 -20.61
CA THR A 66 4.97 8.95 -20.80
C THR A 66 4.54 8.95 -22.28
N ARG A 67 5.48 9.16 -23.21
CA ARG A 67 5.22 9.15 -24.65
C ARG A 67 5.14 7.74 -25.25
N TRP A 68 5.67 6.73 -24.55
CA TRP A 68 5.79 5.35 -25.04
C TRP A 68 4.83 4.37 -24.36
N VAL A 69 4.20 4.76 -23.24
CA VAL A 69 3.25 3.91 -22.52
C VAL A 69 1.83 4.11 -23.08
N PRO A 70 1.06 3.04 -23.35
CA PRO A 70 -0.32 3.12 -23.83
C PRO A 70 -1.21 3.96 -22.90
N GLN A 71 -2.13 4.75 -23.45
CA GLN A 71 -2.99 5.63 -22.64
C GLN A 71 -3.87 4.87 -21.64
N GLY A 72 -4.25 3.61 -21.94
CA GLY A 72 -5.03 2.78 -21.01
C GLY A 72 -4.27 2.45 -19.72
N GLU A 73 -2.96 2.28 -19.82
CA GLU A 73 -2.10 1.87 -18.70
C GLU A 73 -1.72 3.05 -17.81
N LEU A 74 -1.55 4.23 -18.42
CA LEU A 74 -1.40 5.48 -17.67
C LEU A 74 -2.63 5.76 -16.77
N ARG A 75 -3.84 5.48 -17.27
CA ARG A 75 -5.08 5.62 -16.49
C ARG A 75 -5.14 4.63 -15.33
N LEU A 76 -4.70 3.39 -15.54
CA LEU A 76 -4.66 2.38 -14.48
C LEU A 76 -3.64 2.76 -13.41
N LEU A 77 -2.44 3.20 -13.80
CA LEU A 77 -1.40 3.63 -12.87
C LEU A 77 -1.80 4.89 -12.09
N ASP A 78 -2.42 5.88 -12.74
CA ASP A 78 -2.94 7.07 -12.04
C ASP A 78 -4.10 6.71 -11.10
N ARG A 79 -4.96 5.74 -11.49
CA ARG A 79 -5.98 5.17 -10.60
C ARG A 79 -5.36 4.47 -9.39
N LEU A 80 -4.35 3.63 -9.57
CA LEU A 80 -3.68 2.95 -8.45
C LEU A 80 -2.91 3.95 -7.57
N LEU A 81 -2.30 4.98 -8.15
CA LEU A 81 -1.61 6.03 -7.40
C LEU A 81 -2.56 6.91 -6.61
N SER A 82 -3.72 7.26 -7.18
CA SER A 82 -4.76 7.97 -6.45
C SER A 82 -5.31 7.13 -5.29
N GLU A 83 -5.51 5.83 -5.49
CA GLU A 83 -5.89 4.89 -4.41
C GLU A 83 -4.80 4.80 -3.31
N ALA A 84 -3.52 4.78 -3.70
CA ALA A 84 -2.39 4.81 -2.80
C ALA A 84 -2.19 6.16 -2.08
N GLY A 85 -2.96 7.20 -2.41
CA GLY A 85 -2.87 8.53 -1.79
C GLY A 85 -1.77 9.42 -2.33
N ARG A 86 -1.30 9.16 -3.55
CA ARG A 86 -0.19 9.86 -4.21
C ARG A 86 0.99 10.09 -3.25
N PRO A 87 1.61 9.00 -2.73
CA PRO A 87 2.72 9.14 -1.82
C PRO A 87 3.82 9.97 -2.49
N ALA A 88 4.30 11.03 -1.82
CA ALA A 88 5.30 11.95 -2.37
C ALA A 88 6.61 11.25 -2.80
N ALA A 89 6.86 10.05 -2.28
CA ALA A 89 7.98 9.19 -2.65
C ALA A 89 7.87 8.58 -4.07
N TRP A 90 6.67 8.51 -4.66
CA TRP A 90 6.35 7.82 -5.91
C TRP A 90 5.49 8.67 -6.86
N PRO A 91 6.05 9.75 -7.46
CA PRO A 91 5.35 10.46 -8.53
C PRO A 91 5.13 9.52 -9.73
N LEU A 92 4.03 9.73 -10.47
CA LEU A 92 3.62 8.93 -11.64
C LEU A 92 4.79 8.73 -12.63
N GLU A 93 5.56 9.80 -12.84
CA GLU A 93 6.76 9.80 -13.69
C GLU A 93 7.82 8.78 -13.25
N ARG A 94 8.03 8.61 -11.94
CA ARG A 94 9.00 7.66 -11.40
C ARG A 94 8.50 6.22 -11.50
N VAL A 95 7.20 6.00 -11.30
CA VAL A 95 6.59 4.66 -11.47
C VAL A 95 6.72 4.20 -12.92
N VAL A 96 6.41 5.10 -13.87
CA VAL A 96 6.54 4.82 -15.31
C VAL A 96 8.01 4.57 -15.69
N ALA A 97 8.93 5.40 -15.21
CA ALA A 97 10.37 5.21 -15.47
C ALA A 97 10.87 3.87 -14.92
N VAL A 98 10.55 3.54 -13.67
CA VAL A 98 10.94 2.27 -13.04
C VAL A 98 10.40 1.08 -13.82
N LYS A 99 9.14 1.13 -14.27
CA LYS A 99 8.52 0.06 -15.07
C LYS A 99 9.19 -0.11 -16.44
N LEU A 100 9.52 0.99 -17.12
CA LEU A 100 10.21 0.93 -18.42
C LEU A 100 11.63 0.37 -18.27
N TRP A 101 12.41 0.91 -17.33
CA TRP A 101 13.78 0.45 -17.09
C TRP A 101 13.82 -1.00 -16.60
N SER A 102 12.89 -1.42 -15.72
CA SER A 102 12.83 -2.80 -15.26
C SER A 102 12.51 -3.78 -16.39
N THR A 103 11.61 -3.40 -17.30
CA THR A 103 11.22 -4.22 -18.45
C THR A 103 12.38 -4.34 -19.45
N VAL A 104 13.05 -3.24 -19.76
CA VAL A 104 14.23 -3.24 -20.66
C VAL A 104 15.33 -4.12 -20.08
N ILE A 105 15.65 -3.97 -18.80
CA ILE A 105 16.67 -4.80 -18.13
C ILE A 105 16.27 -6.28 -18.14
N ALA A 106 15.00 -6.59 -17.87
CA ALA A 106 14.51 -7.97 -17.88
C ALA A 106 14.59 -8.60 -19.29
N ILE A 107 14.27 -7.84 -20.35
CA ILE A 107 14.39 -8.31 -21.74
C ILE A 107 15.86 -8.55 -22.12
N VAL A 108 16.76 -7.63 -21.77
CA VAL A 108 18.20 -7.78 -22.04
C VAL A 108 18.76 -9.02 -21.32
N LEU A 109 18.41 -9.21 -20.05
CA LEU A 109 18.82 -10.38 -19.28
C LEU A 109 18.22 -11.69 -19.85
N MET A 110 16.98 -11.66 -20.30
CA MET A 110 16.33 -12.80 -20.97
C MET A 110 17.06 -13.17 -22.26
N LEU A 111 17.39 -12.18 -23.09
CA LEU A 111 18.10 -12.41 -24.36
C LEU A 111 19.52 -12.98 -24.12
N LEU A 112 20.26 -12.43 -23.16
CA LEU A 112 21.57 -12.94 -22.76
C LEU A 112 21.51 -14.40 -22.24
N TYR A 113 20.43 -14.75 -21.54
CA TYR A 113 20.24 -16.12 -21.02
C TYR A 113 19.87 -17.12 -22.12
N VAL A 114 19.00 -16.74 -23.06
CA VAL A 114 18.61 -17.60 -24.20
C VAL A 114 19.78 -17.87 -25.14
N VAL A 115 20.67 -16.89 -25.36
CA VAL A 115 21.87 -17.06 -26.22
C VAL A 115 22.84 -18.11 -25.65
N GLN A 116 22.92 -18.27 -24.32
CA GLN A 116 23.84 -19.24 -23.70
C GLN A 116 23.27 -20.66 -23.57
N ALA A 117 21.94 -20.82 -23.55
CA ALA A 117 21.29 -22.12 -23.46
C ALA A 117 19.95 -22.10 -24.23
N PRO A 118 19.98 -22.30 -25.56
CA PRO A 118 18.79 -22.25 -26.41
C PRO A 118 17.98 -23.54 -26.26
N THR A 119 17.24 -23.65 -25.16
CA THR A 119 16.32 -24.76 -24.87
C THR A 119 14.90 -24.19 -24.83
N GLY A 120 13.89 -24.88 -25.36
CA GLY A 120 12.50 -24.39 -25.32
C GLY A 120 12.01 -24.00 -23.92
N ARG A 121 12.48 -24.71 -22.88
CA ARG A 121 12.20 -24.40 -21.47
C ARG A 121 12.79 -23.06 -21.00
N THR A 122 13.98 -22.66 -21.46
CA THR A 122 14.62 -21.40 -21.04
C THR A 122 13.90 -20.19 -21.64
N VAL A 123 13.39 -20.31 -22.86
CA VAL A 123 12.57 -19.27 -23.52
C VAL A 123 11.26 -19.06 -22.75
N VAL A 124 10.55 -20.14 -22.41
CA VAL A 124 9.28 -20.06 -21.65
C VAL A 124 9.50 -19.44 -20.27
N LEU A 125 10.52 -19.88 -19.53
CA LEU A 125 10.85 -19.32 -18.21
C LEU A 125 11.30 -17.85 -18.29
N GLY A 126 12.06 -17.48 -19.32
CA GLY A 126 12.46 -16.09 -19.57
C GLY A 126 11.26 -15.19 -19.82
N PHE A 127 10.30 -15.64 -20.63
CA PHE A 127 9.07 -14.89 -20.90
C PHE A 127 8.22 -14.72 -19.62
N LEU A 128 8.11 -15.77 -18.80
CA LEU A 128 7.42 -15.73 -17.52
C LEU A 128 8.07 -14.72 -16.55
N MET A 129 9.40 -14.69 -16.50
CA MET A 129 10.15 -13.74 -15.65
C MET A 129 9.94 -12.28 -16.07
N VAL A 130 9.98 -12.00 -17.38
CA VAL A 130 9.70 -10.65 -17.90
C VAL A 130 8.27 -10.22 -17.57
N ALA A 131 7.29 -11.12 -17.74
CA ALA A 131 5.90 -10.86 -17.38
C ALA A 131 5.74 -10.56 -15.87
N LEU A 132 6.44 -11.30 -15.01
CA LEU A 132 6.41 -11.08 -13.56
C LEU A 132 7.02 -9.73 -13.17
N VAL A 133 8.17 -9.36 -13.75
CA VAL A 133 8.82 -8.06 -13.50
C VAL A 133 7.96 -6.90 -13.98
N TYR A 134 7.24 -7.07 -15.09
CA TYR A 134 6.31 -6.09 -15.61
C TYR A 134 5.11 -5.85 -14.67
N ALA A 135 4.57 -6.92 -14.09
CA ALA A 135 3.41 -6.87 -13.20
C ALA A 135 3.75 -6.44 -11.76
N ALA A 136 5.00 -6.63 -11.31
CA ALA A 136 5.45 -6.31 -9.96
C ALA A 136 5.08 -4.88 -9.44
N PRO A 137 5.31 -3.78 -10.19
CA PRO A 137 4.96 -2.44 -9.71
C PRO A 137 3.46 -2.26 -9.49
N GLU A 138 2.60 -2.82 -10.35
CA GLU A 138 1.15 -2.73 -10.19
C GLU A 138 0.66 -3.46 -8.95
N ILE A 139 1.16 -4.68 -8.72
CA ILE A 139 0.83 -5.48 -7.53
C ILE A 139 1.22 -4.72 -6.25
N ARG A 140 2.40 -4.08 -6.25
CA ARG A 140 2.87 -3.30 -5.10
C ARG A 140 2.04 -2.04 -4.88
N LEU A 141 1.74 -1.27 -5.93
CA LEU A 141 0.88 -0.08 -5.83
C LEU A 141 -0.51 -0.46 -5.31
N TYR A 142 -1.08 -1.56 -5.81
CA TYR A 142 -2.34 -2.09 -5.32
C TYR A 142 -2.25 -2.45 -3.83
N GLY A 143 -1.19 -3.16 -3.41
CA GLY A 143 -0.94 -3.50 -2.02
C GLY A 143 -0.88 -2.29 -1.09
N ILE A 144 -0.16 -1.23 -1.49
CA ILE A 144 -0.10 0.03 -0.74
C ILE A 144 -1.49 0.67 -0.60
N GLY A 145 -2.27 0.69 -1.69
CA GLY A 145 -3.64 1.20 -1.65
C GLY A 145 -4.58 0.39 -0.75
N VAL A 146 -4.41 -0.93 -0.68
CA VAL A 146 -5.17 -1.80 0.24
C VAL A 146 -4.76 -1.54 1.70
N GLU A 147 -3.47 -1.53 2.00
CA GLU A 147 -2.95 -1.27 3.34
C GLU A 147 -3.36 0.11 3.87
N ARG A 148 -3.36 1.13 2.99
CA ARG A 148 -3.85 2.46 3.30
C ARG A 148 -5.34 2.46 3.64
N ARG A 149 -6.17 1.75 2.88
CA ARG A 149 -7.61 1.61 3.13
C ARG A 149 -7.89 0.91 4.45
N GLU A 150 -7.14 -0.15 4.77
CA GLU A 150 -7.26 -0.82 6.05
C GLU A 150 -6.87 0.08 7.22
N THR A 151 -5.76 0.81 7.09
CA THR A 151 -5.30 1.76 8.10
C THR A 151 -6.35 2.85 8.35
N MET A 152 -6.89 3.46 7.30
CA MET A 152 -7.99 4.44 7.40
C MET A 152 -9.24 3.85 8.07
N GLY A 153 -9.59 2.59 7.77
CA GLY A 153 -10.71 1.91 8.42
C GLY A 153 -10.53 1.71 9.93
N ARG A 154 -9.29 1.46 10.38
CA ARG A 154 -8.95 1.35 11.81
C ARG A 154 -8.97 2.71 12.49
N GLU A 155 -8.38 3.72 11.85
CA GLU A 155 -8.37 5.12 12.33
C GLU A 155 -9.78 5.72 12.42
N LEU A 156 -10.70 5.32 11.52
CA LEU A 156 -12.08 5.82 11.51
C LEU A 156 -12.79 5.62 12.85
N ALA A 157 -12.62 4.45 13.48
CA ALA A 157 -13.27 4.17 14.77
C ALA A 157 -12.82 5.14 15.87
N ASP A 158 -11.53 5.47 15.91
CA ASP A 158 -10.94 6.39 16.88
C ASP A 158 -11.38 7.84 16.62
N ILE A 159 -11.40 8.25 15.36
CA ILE A 159 -11.89 9.56 14.93
C ILE A 159 -13.37 9.74 15.31
N LEU A 160 -14.21 8.73 15.04
CA LEU A 160 -15.63 8.79 15.39
C LEU A 160 -15.86 8.88 16.90
N ASP A 161 -15.03 8.22 17.69
CA ASP A 161 -15.08 8.29 19.15
C ASP A 161 -14.76 9.71 19.64
N GLN A 162 -13.68 10.29 19.13
CA GLN A 162 -13.27 11.66 19.45
C GLN A 162 -14.32 12.69 18.99
N MET A 163 -14.94 12.48 17.83
CA MET A 163 -16.05 13.31 17.35
C MET A 163 -17.30 13.17 18.22
N SER A 164 -17.64 11.96 18.67
CA SER A 164 -18.78 11.72 19.58
C SER A 164 -18.58 12.48 20.89
N ILE A 165 -17.40 12.36 21.51
CA ILE A 165 -17.06 13.06 22.76
C ILE A 165 -17.14 14.59 22.56
N ALA A 166 -16.61 15.10 21.44
CA ALA A 166 -16.65 16.52 21.11
C ALA A 166 -18.09 17.04 20.97
N VAL A 167 -18.95 16.29 20.27
CA VAL A 167 -20.36 16.67 20.07
C VAL A 167 -21.18 16.52 21.35
N GLU A 168 -20.93 15.49 22.16
CA GLU A 168 -21.52 15.33 23.49
C GLU A 168 -21.14 16.48 24.45
N ALA A 169 -19.92 17.02 24.30
CA ALA A 169 -19.48 18.22 25.01
C ALA A 169 -20.10 19.54 24.46
N GLY A 170 -21.02 19.46 23.49
CA GLY A 170 -21.75 20.59 22.95
C GLY A 170 -21.12 21.26 21.72
N LEU A 171 -20.06 20.68 21.14
CA LEU A 171 -19.53 21.19 19.86
C LEU A 171 -20.51 20.83 18.72
N GLY A 172 -20.74 21.79 17.83
CA GLY A 172 -21.37 21.49 16.54
C GLY A 172 -20.53 20.50 15.73
N PHE A 173 -21.18 19.67 14.92
CA PHE A 173 -20.51 18.62 14.14
C PHE A 173 -19.31 19.10 13.33
N GLU A 174 -19.48 20.20 12.61
CA GLU A 174 -18.44 20.78 11.78
C GLU A 174 -17.25 21.25 12.62
N ALA A 175 -17.51 21.83 13.79
CA ALA A 175 -16.47 22.22 14.74
C ALA A 175 -15.75 20.99 15.33
N ALA A 176 -16.48 19.91 15.62
CA ALA A 176 -15.90 18.64 16.04
C ALA A 176 -15.03 18.02 14.93
N LEU A 177 -15.49 18.06 13.68
CA LEU A 177 -14.74 17.60 12.51
C LEU A 177 -13.43 18.39 12.32
N VAL A 178 -13.49 19.72 12.41
CA VAL A 178 -12.31 20.58 12.36
C VAL A 178 -11.33 20.22 13.48
N ARG A 179 -11.82 20.13 14.73
CA ARG A 179 -11.00 19.82 15.91
C ARG A 179 -10.29 18.47 15.77
N VAL A 180 -11.01 17.42 15.38
CA VAL A 180 -10.44 16.08 15.22
C VAL A 180 -9.48 16.02 14.02
N SER A 181 -9.78 16.71 12.92
CA SER A 181 -8.87 16.78 11.75
C SER A 181 -7.51 17.45 12.04
N GLN A 182 -7.45 18.29 13.07
CA GLN A 182 -6.24 19.00 13.50
C GLN A 182 -5.49 18.29 14.62
N ASN A 183 -6.19 17.61 15.53
CA ASN A 183 -5.60 17.00 16.72
C ASN A 183 -5.27 15.51 16.56
N SER A 184 -5.82 14.83 15.57
CA SER A 184 -5.51 13.41 15.31
C SER A 184 -4.40 13.28 14.28
N ASP A 185 -3.42 12.44 14.56
CA ASP A 185 -2.42 11.99 13.60
C ASP A 185 -2.93 10.75 12.85
N GLY A 186 -2.68 10.67 11.55
CA GLY A 186 -3.11 9.53 10.74
C GLY A 186 -3.29 9.84 9.27
N VAL A 187 -3.55 8.80 8.49
CA VAL A 187 -3.84 8.94 7.06
C VAL A 187 -5.24 9.55 6.86
N LEU A 188 -6.21 9.11 7.65
CA LEU A 188 -7.59 9.57 7.59
C LEU A 188 -7.72 11.02 8.07
N SER A 189 -7.01 11.42 9.14
CA SER A 189 -7.04 12.82 9.61
C SER A 189 -6.51 13.79 8.56
N GLY A 190 -5.49 13.39 7.78
CA GLY A 190 -5.02 14.13 6.62
C GLY A 190 -6.08 14.31 5.53
N GLU A 191 -6.86 13.25 5.24
CA GLU A 191 -7.97 13.32 4.28
C GLU A 191 -9.13 14.18 4.81
N LEU A 192 -9.44 14.12 6.11
CA LEU A 192 -10.46 14.97 6.75
C LEU A 192 -10.05 16.44 6.76
N ARG A 193 -8.78 16.75 7.06
CA ARG A 193 -8.26 18.12 7.00
C ARG A 193 -8.37 18.70 5.59
N ARG A 194 -8.10 17.88 4.57
CA ARG A 194 -8.32 18.27 3.18
C ARG A 194 -9.81 18.54 2.90
N THR A 195 -10.72 17.69 3.37
CA THR A 195 -12.16 17.93 3.24
C THR A 195 -12.61 19.21 3.94
N VAL A 196 -12.08 19.49 5.14
CA VAL A 196 -12.32 20.74 5.85
C VAL A 196 -11.81 21.94 5.05
N GLN A 197 -10.62 21.84 4.47
CA GLN A 197 -10.06 22.88 3.61
C GLN A 197 -10.91 23.10 2.35
N ASP A 198 -11.37 22.03 1.71
CA ASP A 198 -12.23 22.08 0.53
C ASP A 198 -13.55 22.83 0.85
N MET A 199 -14.13 22.60 2.03
CA MET A 199 -15.29 23.37 2.51
C MET A 199 -14.95 24.84 2.82
N GLN A 200 -13.78 25.12 3.40
CA GLN A 200 -13.33 26.49 3.70
C GLN A 200 -13.11 27.34 2.44
N VAL A 201 -12.75 26.72 1.31
CA VAL A 201 -12.62 27.42 0.01
C VAL A 201 -13.94 27.51 -0.76
N GLY A 202 -15.06 27.12 -0.14
CA GLY A 202 -16.41 27.32 -0.67
C GLY A 202 -17.04 26.10 -1.34
N GLN A 203 -16.43 24.90 -1.25
CA GLN A 203 -17.09 23.69 -1.76
C GLN A 203 -18.32 23.35 -0.89
N PRO A 204 -19.49 23.04 -1.50
CA PRO A 204 -20.67 22.63 -0.75
C PRO A 204 -20.39 21.39 0.13
N ARG A 205 -20.86 21.40 1.38
CA ARG A 205 -20.61 20.33 2.38
C ARG A 205 -20.91 18.93 1.85
N ARG A 206 -22.10 18.77 1.27
CA ARG A 206 -22.55 17.51 0.66
C ARG A 206 -21.56 17.00 -0.39
N GLU A 207 -21.05 17.89 -1.22
CA GLU A 207 -20.09 17.55 -2.26
C GLU A 207 -18.71 17.20 -1.68
N ALA A 208 -18.24 17.96 -0.68
CA ALA A 208 -16.98 17.69 0.01
C ALA A 208 -17.00 16.32 0.72
N TYR A 209 -18.11 15.97 1.38
CA TYR A 209 -18.27 14.64 2.00
C TYR A 209 -18.33 13.52 0.96
N LEU A 210 -19.06 13.69 -0.14
CA LEU A 210 -19.07 12.69 -1.22
C LEU A 210 -17.67 12.51 -1.84
N ALA A 211 -16.95 13.61 -2.07
CA ALA A 211 -15.58 13.60 -2.58
C ALA A 211 -14.62 12.85 -1.63
N LEU A 212 -14.78 13.01 -0.31
CA LEU A 212 -14.04 12.23 0.70
C LEU A 212 -14.31 10.72 0.56
N GLY A 213 -15.56 10.32 0.39
CA GLY A 213 -15.95 8.92 0.20
C GLY A 213 -15.36 8.30 -1.07
N GLU A 214 -15.34 9.05 -2.17
CA GLU A 214 -14.77 8.60 -3.46
C GLU A 214 -13.24 8.54 -3.43
N ARG A 215 -12.55 9.46 -2.73
CA ARG A 215 -11.09 9.46 -2.59
C ARG A 215 -10.56 8.35 -1.71
N THR A 216 -11.22 8.09 -0.58
CA THR A 216 -10.75 7.12 0.42
C THR A 216 -11.09 5.68 0.06
N LYS A 217 -12.22 5.46 -0.64
CA LYS A 217 -12.73 4.13 -1.02
C LYS A 217 -12.83 3.14 0.15
N VAL A 218 -13.04 3.65 1.37
CA VAL A 218 -13.29 2.84 2.56
C VAL A 218 -14.81 2.61 2.66
N PRO A 219 -15.31 1.36 2.56
CA PRO A 219 -16.75 1.09 2.55
C PRO A 219 -17.48 1.65 3.77
N THR A 220 -16.89 1.49 4.95
CA THR A 220 -17.45 1.94 6.23
C THR A 220 -17.54 3.46 6.32
N LEU A 221 -16.50 4.17 5.89
CA LEU A 221 -16.51 5.64 5.81
C LEU A 221 -17.57 6.14 4.83
N ARG A 222 -17.71 5.50 3.68
CA ARG A 222 -18.72 5.85 2.67
C ARG A 222 -20.15 5.62 3.20
N ARG A 223 -20.36 4.59 4.02
CA ARG A 223 -21.64 4.38 4.73
C ARG A 223 -21.89 5.52 5.72
N PHE A 224 -20.93 5.81 6.59
CA PHE A 224 -21.02 6.90 7.57
C PHE A 224 -21.32 8.27 6.94
N ILE A 225 -20.60 8.63 5.87
CA ILE A 225 -20.82 9.88 5.11
C ILE A 225 -22.26 9.99 4.63
N ARG A 226 -22.82 8.91 4.05
CA ARG A 226 -24.21 8.92 3.58
C ARG A 226 -25.20 9.10 4.73
N THR A 227 -24.94 8.47 5.88
CA THR A 227 -25.77 8.63 7.08
C THR A 227 -25.75 10.07 7.58
N ILE A 228 -24.59 10.74 7.57
CA ILE A 228 -24.50 12.17 7.94
C ILE A 228 -25.26 13.05 6.97
N ILE A 229 -25.04 12.88 5.66
CA ILE A 229 -25.75 13.68 4.64
C ILE A 229 -27.26 13.54 4.80
N GLN A 230 -27.74 12.31 5.01
CA GLN A 230 -29.17 12.05 5.25
C GLN A 230 -29.67 12.72 6.54
N ALA A 231 -28.87 12.69 7.61
CA ALA A 231 -29.24 13.28 8.89
C ALA A 231 -29.27 14.82 8.84
N GLU A 232 -28.34 15.44 8.13
CA GLU A 232 -28.35 16.89 7.86
C GLU A 232 -29.59 17.30 7.05
N GLU A 233 -29.93 16.54 5.99
CA GLU A 233 -31.12 16.80 5.16
C GLU A 233 -32.44 16.60 5.94
N SER A 234 -32.46 15.70 6.92
CA SER A 234 -33.65 15.35 7.70
C SER A 234 -33.78 16.12 9.02
N GLY A 235 -32.80 16.97 9.38
CA GLY A 235 -32.79 17.74 10.63
C GLY A 235 -32.65 16.91 11.91
N LEU A 236 -32.17 15.66 11.81
CA LEU A 236 -31.98 14.76 12.95
C LEU A 236 -30.82 15.22 13.83
N ALA A 237 -30.90 14.96 15.14
CA ALA A 237 -29.80 15.22 16.06
C ALA A 237 -28.58 14.37 15.69
N LEU A 238 -27.57 15.00 15.08
CA LEU A 238 -26.39 14.30 14.57
C LEU A 238 -25.57 13.61 15.66
N THR A 239 -25.74 14.03 16.92
CA THR A 239 -25.22 13.36 18.11
C THR A 239 -25.65 11.90 18.20
N GLU A 240 -26.93 11.60 17.91
CA GLU A 240 -27.45 10.23 18.02
C GLU A 240 -26.94 9.32 16.89
N VAL A 241 -26.76 9.89 15.70
CA VAL A 241 -26.14 9.22 14.55
C VAL A 241 -24.68 8.88 14.85
N LEU A 242 -23.91 9.85 15.36
CA LEU A 242 -22.52 9.64 15.76
C LEU A 242 -22.39 8.59 16.85
N ARG A 243 -23.21 8.66 17.91
CA ARG A 243 -23.20 7.69 19.01
C ARG A 243 -23.46 6.27 18.51
N THR A 244 -24.47 6.11 17.66
CA THR A 244 -24.83 4.82 17.07
C THR A 244 -23.71 4.29 16.19
N GLN A 245 -23.12 5.13 15.33
CA GLN A 245 -22.02 4.72 14.46
C GLN A 245 -20.75 4.37 15.25
N ALA A 246 -20.42 5.15 16.30
CA ALA A 246 -19.28 4.87 17.18
C ALA A 246 -19.46 3.53 17.92
N ALA A 247 -20.67 3.25 18.42
CA ALA A 247 -20.99 1.96 19.04
C ALA A 247 -20.87 0.78 18.05
N GLU A 248 -21.38 0.94 16.83
CA GLU A 248 -21.22 -0.06 15.75
C GLU A 248 -19.73 -0.32 15.46
N MET A 249 -18.91 0.73 15.37
CA MET A 249 -17.47 0.58 15.13
C MET A 249 -16.72 -0.11 16.28
N ARG A 250 -17.11 0.14 17.54
CA ARG A 250 -16.57 -0.58 18.70
C ARG A 250 -16.92 -2.07 18.63
N LEU A 251 -18.15 -2.40 18.24
CA LEU A 251 -18.60 -3.77 18.06
C LEU A 251 -17.83 -4.49 16.93
N VAL A 252 -17.65 -3.83 15.78
CA VAL A 252 -16.84 -4.35 14.66
C VAL A 252 -15.39 -4.58 15.08
N ARG A 253 -14.78 -3.66 15.84
CA ARG A 253 -13.42 -3.84 16.38
C ARG A 253 -13.32 -5.08 17.27
N ARG A 254 -14.32 -5.30 18.14
CA ARG A 254 -14.38 -6.47 19.02
C ARG A 254 -14.55 -7.77 18.21
N GLN A 255 -15.48 -7.79 17.26
CA GLN A 255 -15.70 -8.95 16.38
C GLN A 255 -14.44 -9.29 15.57
N THR A 256 -13.76 -8.29 15.03
CA THR A 256 -12.51 -8.50 14.28
C THR A 256 -11.41 -9.10 15.16
N ALA A 257 -11.36 -8.72 16.44
CA ALA A 257 -10.44 -9.32 17.41
C ALA A 257 -10.83 -10.77 17.74
N GLU A 258 -12.12 -11.04 17.93
CA GLU A 258 -12.68 -12.37 18.18
C GLU A 258 -12.47 -13.31 16.98
N GLU A 259 -12.69 -12.85 15.75
CA GLU A 259 -12.40 -13.60 14.53
C GLU A 259 -10.91 -13.95 14.40
N LYS A 260 -10.02 -13.01 14.72
CA LYS A 260 -8.57 -13.27 14.74
C LYS A 260 -8.22 -14.32 15.78
N ALA A 261 -8.84 -14.29 16.96
CA ALA A 261 -8.65 -15.29 18.00
C ALA A 261 -9.15 -16.67 17.57
N GLN A 262 -10.32 -16.75 16.90
CA GLN A 262 -10.88 -18.00 16.39
C GLN A 262 -10.08 -18.63 15.24
N ARG A 263 -9.27 -17.85 14.52
CA ARG A 263 -8.35 -18.38 13.50
C ARG A 263 -7.08 -19.00 14.08
N ILE A 264 -6.78 -18.78 15.37
CA ILE A 264 -5.58 -19.32 16.03
C ILE A 264 -5.62 -20.85 16.11
N PRO A 265 -6.70 -21.50 16.60
CA PRO A 265 -6.80 -22.96 16.67
C PRO A 265 -6.54 -23.66 15.33
N VAL A 266 -7.08 -23.14 14.23
CA VAL A 266 -6.94 -23.74 12.90
C VAL A 266 -5.47 -23.73 12.43
N LYS A 267 -4.71 -22.69 12.76
CA LYS A 267 -3.29 -22.60 12.42
C LYS A 267 -2.41 -23.54 13.25
N VAL A 268 -2.82 -23.92 14.46
CA VAL A 268 -2.09 -24.86 15.33
C VAL A 268 -2.21 -26.31 14.82
N ILE A 269 -3.32 -26.65 14.15
CA ILE A 269 -3.53 -28.00 13.58
C ILE A 269 -2.49 -28.32 12.49
N PHE A 270 -2.07 -27.34 11.69
CA PHE A 270 -1.16 -27.58 10.57
C PHE A 270 0.23 -28.12 11.00
N PRO A 271 0.98 -27.45 11.91
CA PRO A 271 2.21 -28.03 12.47
C PRO A 271 1.98 -29.35 13.19
N LEU A 272 0.84 -29.49 13.89
CA LEU A 272 0.53 -30.69 14.66
C LEU A 272 0.38 -31.92 13.75
N VAL A 273 -0.37 -31.81 12.64
CA VAL A 273 -0.49 -32.88 11.65
C VAL A 273 0.86 -33.15 10.98
N PHE A 274 1.60 -32.10 10.60
CA PHE A 274 2.87 -32.26 9.91
C PHE A 274 3.99 -32.85 10.78
N CYS A 275 3.92 -32.69 12.11
CA CYS A 275 4.90 -33.28 13.04
C CYS A 275 4.47 -34.65 13.58
N ILE A 276 3.19 -34.86 13.90
CA ILE A 276 2.72 -36.13 14.49
C ILE A 276 2.60 -37.22 13.42
N MET A 277 2.07 -36.92 12.24
CA MET A 277 1.86 -37.90 11.18
C MET A 277 3.15 -38.64 10.77
N PRO A 278 4.30 -37.96 10.51
CA PRO A 278 5.55 -38.66 10.21
C PRO A 278 6.11 -39.45 11.40
N ILE A 279 5.96 -38.97 12.64
CA ILE A 279 6.38 -39.71 13.84
C ILE A 279 5.61 -41.02 13.96
N VAL A 280 4.28 -40.98 13.79
CA VAL A 280 3.43 -42.17 13.85
C VAL A 280 3.80 -43.17 12.75
N PHE A 281 4.11 -42.69 11.53
CA PHE A 281 4.61 -43.53 10.45
C PHE A 281 5.93 -44.21 10.80
N ILE A 282 6.90 -43.47 11.36
CA ILE A 282 8.19 -44.03 11.77
C ILE A 282 8.02 -45.09 12.86
N VAL A 283 7.16 -44.85 13.84
CA VAL A 283 6.92 -45.79 14.95
C VAL A 283 6.22 -47.07 14.48
N ILE A 284 5.27 -46.98 13.54
CA ILE A 284 4.53 -48.14 13.06
C ILE A 284 5.30 -48.91 11.98
N LEU A 285 5.82 -48.23 10.94
CA LEU A 285 6.53 -48.88 9.84
C LEU A 285 7.99 -49.23 10.17
N GLY A 286 8.62 -48.52 11.11
CA GLY A 286 10.01 -48.75 11.51
C GLY A 286 10.31 -50.21 11.87
N PRO A 287 9.61 -50.82 12.84
CA PRO A 287 9.86 -52.22 13.22
C PRO A 287 9.48 -53.19 12.09
N VAL A 288 8.45 -52.90 11.30
CA VAL A 288 8.05 -53.75 10.15
C VAL A 288 9.15 -53.77 9.09
N ALA A 289 9.73 -52.62 8.77
CA ALA A 289 10.82 -52.53 7.81
C ALA A 289 12.08 -53.25 8.30
N LEU A 290 12.42 -53.12 9.59
CA LEU A 290 13.55 -53.84 10.20
C LEU A 290 13.35 -55.36 10.16
N ASN A 291 12.16 -55.85 10.52
CA ASN A 291 11.83 -57.27 10.48
C ASN A 291 11.88 -57.86 9.06
N ILE A 292 11.47 -57.11 8.04
CA ILE A 292 11.59 -57.55 6.64
C ILE A 292 13.05 -57.64 6.21
N ILE A 293 13.88 -56.66 6.58
CA ILE A 293 15.31 -56.66 6.25
C ILE A 293 16.01 -57.86 6.90
N ASP A 294 15.71 -58.14 8.17
CA ASP A 294 16.28 -59.29 8.88
C ASP A 294 15.77 -60.63 8.32
N ALA A 295 14.54 -60.69 7.79
CA ALA A 295 14.00 -61.90 7.15
C ALA A 295 14.60 -62.21 5.77
N PHE A 296 15.24 -61.23 5.11
CA PHE A 296 15.92 -61.40 3.82
C PHE A 296 17.44 -61.57 3.94
N ARG A 297 17.99 -61.58 5.17
CA ARG A 297 19.42 -61.78 5.45
C ARG A 297 19.69 -63.21 5.91
#